data_AF-A0A932PFK5-F1
#
_entry.id   AF-A0A932PFK5-F1
#
_cell.length_a   1.000
_cell.length_b   1.000
_cell.length_c   1.000
_cell.angle_alpha   90.00
_cell.angle_beta   90.00
_cell.angle_gamma   90.00
#
_symmetry.space_group_name_H-M   'P 1'
#
loop_
_entity.id
_entity.type
_entity.pdbx_description
1 polymer ?
#
loop_
_entity_poly.entity_id
_entity_poly.type
_entity_poly.pdbx_seq_one_letter_code
_entity_poly.pdbx_strand_id
1 'polypeptide(L)'
;MLLVVKQHGGDTGTGEACARIVREVNDPGVMVNYDAGNVMDYLNVDPIPDILKCAAEVRSFCIKDHRNWPQDQDCGPGFGEIDHYRLLHPVALTGLKMPLCCENIFAPVIPRPTDPAGVDALARRAREFLEVVTAGLQPRA
;
A
#
# COMPACT_ATOMS: atom_id res chain seq x y z
N MET A 1 4.72 18.64 -11.86
CA MET A 1 5.31 17.47 -11.18
C MET A 1 4.44 17.17 -9.97
N LEU A 2 4.13 15.90 -9.68
CA LEU A 2 3.36 15.52 -8.49
C LEU A 2 4.33 15.06 -7.41
N LEU A 3 4.24 15.65 -6.21
CA LEU A 3 4.94 15.22 -5.02
C LEU A 3 3.97 14.44 -4.14
N VAL A 4 4.41 13.30 -3.63
CA VAL A 4 3.57 12.45 -2.77
C VAL A 4 4.25 12.21 -1.42
N VAL A 5 3.49 12.40 -0.35
CA VAL A 5 3.93 12.15 1.03
C VAL A 5 3.54 10.71 1.39
N LYS A 6 4.51 9.92 1.86
CA LYS A 6 4.34 8.52 2.26
C LYS A 6 4.50 8.39 3.77
N GLN A 7 3.73 7.50 4.38
CA GLN A 7 3.89 7.15 5.78
C GLN A 7 5.26 6.52 6.07
N HIS A 8 5.92 6.95 7.15
CA HIS A 8 7.14 6.34 7.66
C HIS A 8 7.30 6.64 9.17
N GLY A 9 6.45 6.01 10.00
CA GLY A 9 6.43 6.21 11.46
C GLY A 9 6.26 7.66 11.93
N GLY A 10 6.30 7.85 13.26
CA GLY A 10 6.26 9.17 13.90
C GLY A 10 5.10 10.05 13.43
N ASP A 11 5.39 11.32 13.17
CA ASP A 11 4.40 12.34 12.79
C ASP A 11 3.77 12.13 11.41
N THR A 12 4.26 11.17 10.62
CA THR A 12 3.73 10.82 9.29
C THR A 12 3.17 9.39 9.24
N GLY A 13 3.09 8.68 10.37
CA GLY A 13 2.83 7.25 10.36
C GLY A 13 1.42 6.82 9.93
N THR A 14 0.48 7.74 9.71
CA THR A 14 -0.89 7.46 9.28
C THR A 14 -1.29 8.24 8.04
N GLY A 15 -2.26 7.72 7.28
CA GLY A 15 -2.90 8.44 6.19
C GLY A 15 -3.54 9.75 6.63
N GLU A 16 -4.17 9.77 7.81
CA GLU A 16 -4.70 11.01 8.41
C GLU A 16 -3.61 12.06 8.62
N ALA A 17 -2.43 11.65 9.11
CA ALA A 17 -1.31 12.56 9.32
C ALA A 17 -0.77 13.10 7.99
N CYS A 18 -0.59 12.24 6.98
CA CYS A 18 -0.20 12.67 5.63
C CYS A 18 -1.25 13.60 4.99
N ALA A 19 -2.55 13.31 5.14
CA ALA A 19 -3.61 14.16 4.62
C ALA A 19 -3.65 15.53 5.30
N ARG A 20 -3.37 15.62 6.60
CA ARG A 20 -3.23 16.90 7.30
C ARG A 20 -2.13 17.75 6.67
N ILE A 21 -0.96 17.16 6.38
CA ILE A 21 0.15 17.85 5.69
C ILE A 21 -0.31 18.35 4.31
N VAL A 22 -0.94 17.49 3.51
CA VAL A 22 -1.44 17.85 2.17
C VAL A 22 -2.45 19.01 2.23
N ARG A 23 -3.40 18.95 3.17
CA ARG A 23 -4.42 19.99 3.36
C ARG A 23 -3.85 21.31 3.87
N GLU A 24 -2.80 21.26 4.69
CA GLU A 24 -2.10 22.45 5.18
C GLU A 24 -1.26 23.12 4.09
N VAL A 25 -0.55 22.32 3.27
CA VAL A 25 0.18 22.83 2.10
C VAL A 25 -0.78 23.43 1.07
N ASN A 26 -1.96 22.84 0.90
CA ASN A 26 -3.04 23.34 0.04
C ASN A 26 -2.61 23.64 -1.40
N ASP A 27 -1.74 22.79 -1.95
CA ASP A 27 -1.28 22.84 -3.35
C ASP A 27 -1.71 21.55 -4.08
N PRO A 28 -2.33 21.65 -5.27
CA PRO A 28 -2.80 20.47 -6.03
C PRO A 28 -1.67 19.53 -6.48
N GLY A 29 -0.41 19.98 -6.43
CA GLY A 29 0.80 19.21 -6.73
C GLY A 29 1.33 18.38 -5.56
N VAL A 30 0.74 18.44 -4.37
CA VAL A 30 1.15 17.69 -3.19
C VAL A 30 0.03 16.77 -2.72
N MET A 31 0.28 15.46 -2.69
CA MET A 31 -0.75 14.43 -2.46
C MET A 31 -0.21 13.29 -1.58
N VAL A 32 -1.00 12.23 -1.35
CA VAL A 32 -0.60 11.07 -0.53
C VAL A 32 -0.17 9.88 -1.40
N ASN A 33 0.94 9.24 -1.01
CA ASN A 33 1.31 7.90 -1.43
C ASN A 33 1.01 6.93 -0.27
N TYR A 34 -0.09 6.20 -0.33
CA TYR A 34 -0.55 5.41 0.80
C TYR A 34 0.26 4.10 0.94
N ASP A 35 0.73 3.81 2.14
CA ASP A 35 1.49 2.61 2.49
C ASP A 35 0.86 1.91 3.70
N ALA A 36 0.01 0.92 3.42
CA ALA A 36 -0.73 0.19 4.44
C ALA A 36 0.18 -0.66 5.34
N GLY A 37 1.25 -1.22 4.77
CA GLY A 37 2.25 -1.97 5.51
C GLY A 37 2.94 -1.11 6.56
N ASN A 38 3.35 0.10 6.21
CA ASN A 38 3.97 1.02 7.19
C ASN A 38 3.01 1.49 8.29
N VAL A 39 1.71 1.66 7.98
CA VAL A 39 0.71 1.98 9.01
C VAL A 39 0.64 0.87 10.07
N MET A 40 0.68 -0.40 9.61
CA MET A 40 0.66 -1.56 10.49
C MET A 40 2.01 -1.78 11.21
N ASP A 41 3.13 -1.76 10.49
CA ASP A 41 4.49 -1.98 11.01
C ASP A 41 4.86 -0.98 12.11
N TYR A 42 4.78 0.33 11.81
CA TYR A 42 5.28 1.35 12.74
C TYR A 42 4.35 1.64 13.91
N LEU A 43 3.04 1.51 13.71
CA LEU A 43 2.04 2.00 14.67
C LEU A 43 1.09 0.91 15.18
N ASN A 44 1.14 -0.30 14.61
CA ASN A 44 0.19 -1.38 14.88
C ASN A 44 -1.28 -0.92 14.75
N VAL A 45 -1.53 -0.07 13.74
CA VAL A 45 -2.86 0.47 13.42
C VAL A 45 -3.43 -0.30 12.23
N ASP A 46 -4.73 -0.58 12.27
CA ASP A 46 -5.44 -1.13 11.12
C ASP A 46 -5.47 -0.10 9.96
N PRO A 47 -4.87 -0.39 8.80
CA PRO A 47 -4.84 0.56 7.68
C PRO A 47 -6.21 0.76 7.02
N ILE A 48 -7.18 -0.15 7.19
CA ILE A 48 -8.49 -0.06 6.53
C ILE A 48 -9.32 1.15 7.01
N PRO A 49 -9.50 1.41 8.32
CA PRO A 49 -10.14 2.65 8.77
C PRO A 49 -9.27 3.89 8.51
N ASP A 50 -7.94 3.76 8.44
CA ASP A 50 -7.04 4.88 8.23
C ASP A 50 -7.08 5.44 6.80
N ILE A 51 -7.11 4.57 5.77
CA ILE A 51 -7.20 5.04 4.37
C ILE A 51 -8.47 5.86 4.11
N LEU A 52 -9.57 5.57 4.80
CA LEU A 52 -10.82 6.32 4.66
C LEU A 52 -10.66 7.80 5.06
N LYS A 53 -9.69 8.12 5.91
CA LYS A 53 -9.42 9.49 6.37
C LYS A 53 -8.65 10.33 5.35
N CYS A 54 -8.04 9.68 4.34
CA CYS A 54 -7.19 10.32 3.34
C CYS A 54 -7.48 9.92 1.89
N ALA A 55 -8.55 9.16 1.63
CA ALA A 55 -8.83 8.59 0.31
C ALA A 55 -8.92 9.66 -0.81
N ALA A 56 -9.38 10.88 -0.47
CA ALA A 56 -9.46 11.98 -1.43
C ALA A 56 -8.08 12.50 -1.88
N GLU A 57 -7.08 12.39 -1.01
CA GLU A 57 -5.70 12.84 -1.23
C GLU A 57 -4.80 11.76 -1.83
N VAL A 58 -5.21 10.50 -1.85
CA VAL A 58 -4.39 9.41 -2.40
C VAL A 58 -4.23 9.56 -3.91
N ARG A 59 -2.98 9.49 -4.40
CA ARG A 59 -2.66 9.45 -5.83
C ARG A 59 -1.78 8.28 -6.25
N SER A 60 -1.18 7.58 -5.29
CA SER A 60 -0.37 6.39 -5.54
C SER A 60 -0.33 5.52 -4.28
N PHE A 61 0.12 4.28 -4.45
CA PHE A 61 0.35 3.37 -3.35
C PHE A 61 1.80 2.87 -3.35
N CYS A 62 2.39 2.86 -2.14
CA CYS A 62 3.50 1.96 -1.83
C CYS A 62 2.88 0.64 -1.37
N ILE A 63 2.93 -0.38 -2.21
CA ILE A 63 2.40 -1.68 -1.88
C ILE A 63 3.43 -2.43 -1.05
N LYS A 64 3.07 -2.65 0.20
CA LYS A 64 3.75 -3.43 1.21
C LYS A 64 2.68 -4.09 2.03
N ASP A 65 2.83 -5.39 2.25
CA ASP A 65 1.99 -6.15 3.16
C ASP A 65 2.73 -6.31 4.48
N HIS A 66 1.98 -6.63 5.53
CA HIS A 66 2.55 -6.83 6.85
C HIS A 66 1.75 -7.89 7.60
N ARG A 67 2.42 -8.60 8.50
CA ARG A 67 1.79 -9.57 9.40
C ARG A 67 2.51 -9.60 10.72
N ASN A 68 1.76 -9.84 11.79
CA ASN A 68 2.29 -9.93 13.14
C ASN A 68 2.50 -11.39 13.62
N TRP A 69 1.94 -12.37 12.92
CA TRP A 69 2.09 -13.80 13.24
C TRP A 69 2.68 -14.56 12.02
N PRO A 70 3.67 -15.46 12.19
CA PRO A 70 4.28 -15.91 13.45
C PRO A 70 5.38 -14.97 13.94
N GLN A 71 5.70 -13.99 13.11
CA GLN A 71 6.72 -13.00 13.33
C GLN A 71 6.19 -11.69 12.76
N ASP A 72 6.43 -10.61 13.49
CA ASP A 72 6.34 -9.24 13.01
C ASP A 72 7.29 -9.06 11.81
N GLN A 73 6.69 -9.02 10.62
CA GLN A 73 7.44 -9.00 9.38
C GLN A 73 6.65 -8.40 8.22
N ASP A 74 7.24 -7.37 7.65
CA ASP A 74 6.97 -6.86 6.31
C ASP A 74 7.04 -7.94 5.22
N CYS A 75 6.17 -7.88 4.22
CA CYS A 75 6.22 -8.80 3.09
C CYS A 75 5.58 -8.24 1.82
N GLY A 76 5.61 -9.02 0.74
CA GLY A 76 4.92 -8.70 -0.50
C GLY A 76 3.39 -8.85 -0.41
N PRO A 77 2.63 -8.17 -1.29
CA PRO A 77 1.17 -8.13 -1.25
C PRO A 77 0.54 -9.52 -1.32
N GLY A 78 -0.42 -9.79 -0.44
CA GLY A 78 -1.14 -11.07 -0.36
C GLY A 78 -0.39 -12.16 0.40
N PHE A 79 0.72 -11.84 1.07
CA PHE A 79 1.36 -12.75 2.03
C PHE A 79 1.10 -12.36 3.49
N GLY A 80 0.70 -11.12 3.73
CA GLY A 80 0.41 -10.59 5.05
C GLY A 80 -1.07 -10.68 5.40
N GLU A 81 -1.50 -9.76 6.25
CA GLU A 81 -2.83 -9.73 6.86
C GLU A 81 -3.70 -8.57 6.35
N ILE A 82 -3.16 -7.71 5.48
CA ILE A 82 -3.88 -6.55 4.95
C ILE A 82 -4.88 -6.99 3.87
N ASP A 83 -6.16 -6.68 4.06
CA ASP A 83 -7.21 -6.90 3.06
C ASP A 83 -7.08 -5.87 1.92
N HIS A 84 -6.41 -6.28 0.84
CA HIS A 84 -6.16 -5.40 -0.31
C HIS A 84 -7.42 -5.03 -1.09
N TYR A 85 -8.50 -5.83 -1.02
CA TYR A 85 -9.78 -5.44 -1.63
C TYR A 85 -10.37 -4.26 -0.86
N ARG A 86 -10.44 -4.36 0.46
CA ARG A 86 -10.91 -3.26 1.32
C ARG A 86 -10.00 -2.04 1.25
N LEU A 87 -8.69 -2.25 1.14
CA LEU A 87 -7.71 -1.18 1.05
C LEU A 87 -7.90 -0.33 -0.21
N LEU A 88 -8.07 -0.97 -1.38
CA LEU A 88 -8.13 -0.25 -2.65
C LEU A 88 -9.55 0.22 -3.00
N HIS A 89 -10.59 -0.38 -2.41
CA HIS A 89 -12.00 -0.04 -2.67
C HIS A 89 -12.33 1.47 -2.57
N PRO A 90 -11.86 2.24 -1.57
CA PRO A 90 -12.19 3.66 -1.42
C PRO A 90 -11.80 4.54 -2.62
N VAL A 91 -10.82 4.11 -3.42
CA VAL A 91 -10.31 4.86 -4.57
C VAL A 91 -10.59 4.17 -5.91
N ALA A 92 -11.05 2.92 -5.90
CA ALA A 92 -11.17 2.07 -7.08
C ALA A 92 -12.10 2.63 -8.17
N LEU A 93 -13.16 3.36 -7.82
CA LEU A 93 -14.16 3.85 -8.79
C LEU A 93 -14.09 5.36 -9.03
N THR A 94 -12.97 6.00 -8.67
CA THR A 94 -12.77 7.45 -8.82
C THR A 94 -12.45 7.89 -10.25
N GLY A 95 -12.11 6.95 -11.13
CA GLY A 95 -11.60 7.23 -12.48
C GLY A 95 -10.13 7.69 -12.51
N LEU A 96 -9.48 7.80 -11.37
CA LEU A 96 -8.06 8.14 -11.28
C LEU A 96 -7.18 6.95 -11.68
N LYS A 97 -6.14 7.22 -12.45
CA LYS A 97 -5.06 6.26 -12.73
C LYS A 97 -4.00 6.38 -11.65
N MET A 98 -3.95 5.41 -10.74
CA MET A 98 -3.01 5.41 -9.62
C MET A 98 -1.98 4.28 -9.80
N PRO A 99 -0.67 4.56 -9.69
CA PRO A 99 0.33 3.51 -9.69
C PRO A 99 0.29 2.73 -8.36
N LEU A 100 0.41 1.41 -8.48
CA LEU A 100 0.61 0.49 -7.35
C LEU A 100 2.06 0.01 -7.39
N CYS A 101 2.94 0.63 -6.60
CA CYS A 101 4.38 0.36 -6.62
C CYS A 101 4.75 -0.60 -5.48
N CYS A 102 5.14 -1.83 -5.80
CA CYS A 102 5.57 -2.80 -4.77
C CYS A 102 6.91 -2.37 -4.15
N GLU A 103 6.92 -2.10 -2.84
CA GLU A 103 8.14 -1.85 -2.07
C GLU A 103 8.80 -3.17 -1.64
N ASN A 104 7.97 -4.11 -1.18
CA ASN A 104 8.38 -5.46 -0.83
C ASN A 104 7.69 -6.47 -1.74
N ILE A 105 8.43 -7.51 -2.10
CA ILE A 105 7.92 -8.65 -2.88
C ILE A 105 8.25 -10.00 -2.23
N PHE A 106 9.05 -9.99 -1.16
CA PHE A 106 9.51 -11.22 -0.53
C PHE A 106 8.40 -11.87 0.32
N ALA A 107 8.47 -13.19 0.39
CA ALA A 107 7.60 -13.97 1.27
C ALA A 107 8.11 -13.89 2.73
N PRO A 108 7.21 -13.80 3.71
CA PRO A 108 7.59 -13.83 5.11
C PRO A 108 8.04 -15.23 5.51
N VAL A 109 8.81 -15.35 6.60
CA VAL A 109 9.23 -16.58 7.29
C VAL A 109 10.01 -17.62 6.47
N ILE A 110 10.35 -17.29 5.22
CA ILE A 110 11.22 -18.10 4.37
C ILE A 110 12.44 -17.28 3.92
N PRO A 111 13.62 -17.92 3.73
CA PRO A 111 14.79 -17.22 3.23
C PRO A 111 14.52 -16.54 1.89
N ARG A 112 15.10 -15.34 1.71
CA ARG A 112 15.05 -14.63 0.43
C ARG A 112 15.80 -15.44 -0.64
N PRO A 113 15.34 -15.42 -1.90
CA PRO A 113 16.12 -16.00 -3.00
C PRO A 113 17.51 -15.37 -3.09
N THR A 114 18.50 -16.18 -3.42
CA THR A 114 19.87 -15.74 -3.66
C THR A 114 20.17 -15.56 -5.14
N ASP A 115 19.29 -16.05 -6.02
CA ASP A 115 19.38 -15.91 -7.46
C ASP A 115 18.32 -14.94 -8.03
N PRO A 116 18.60 -14.27 -9.17
CA PRO A 116 17.65 -13.34 -9.78
C PRO A 116 16.32 -13.97 -10.20
N ALA A 117 16.29 -15.25 -10.61
CA ALA A 117 15.06 -15.87 -11.08
C ALA A 117 14.04 -16.05 -9.95
N GLY A 118 14.50 -16.31 -8.73
CA GLY A 118 13.64 -16.31 -7.55
C GLY A 118 13.07 -14.92 -7.21
N VAL A 119 13.84 -13.85 -7.42
CA VAL A 119 13.34 -12.46 -7.27
C VAL A 119 12.28 -12.15 -8.32
N ASP A 120 12.50 -12.54 -9.57
CA ASP A 120 11.53 -12.37 -10.67
C ASP A 120 10.23 -13.13 -10.40
N ALA A 121 10.32 -14.33 -9.84
CA ALA A 121 9.15 -15.12 -9.47
C ALA A 121 8.30 -14.42 -8.39
N LEU A 122 8.95 -13.84 -7.38
CA LEU A 122 8.27 -13.05 -6.34
C LEU A 122 7.64 -11.77 -6.90
N ALA A 123 8.35 -11.05 -7.78
CA ALA A 123 7.83 -9.85 -8.44
C ALA A 123 6.60 -10.17 -9.31
N ARG A 124 6.67 -11.26 -10.09
CA ARG A 124 5.54 -11.75 -10.88
C ARG A 124 4.34 -12.07 -10.02
N ARG A 125 4.53 -12.82 -8.92
CA ARG A 125 3.46 -13.17 -7.99
C ARG A 125 2.81 -11.94 -7.35
N ALA A 126 3.61 -10.94 -6.94
CA ALA A 126 3.08 -9.69 -6.40
C ALA A 126 2.20 -8.96 -7.43
N ARG A 127 2.67 -8.88 -8.68
CA ARG A 127 1.89 -8.31 -9.81
C ARG A 127 0.58 -9.07 -10.03
N GLU A 128 0.64 -10.39 -10.19
CA GLU A 128 -0.53 -11.22 -10.48
C GLU A 128 -1.58 -11.12 -9.36
N PHE A 129 -1.15 -11.07 -8.10
CA PHE A 129 -2.06 -10.84 -6.97
C PHE A 129 -2.79 -9.48 -7.09
N LEU A 130 -2.06 -8.40 -7.37
CA LEU A 130 -2.67 -7.07 -7.54
C LEU A 130 -3.58 -7.00 -8.76
N GLU A 131 -3.25 -7.69 -9.85
CA GLU A 131 -4.11 -7.82 -11.03
C GLU A 131 -5.44 -8.50 -10.69
N VAL A 132 -5.42 -9.56 -9.88
CA VAL A 132 -6.64 -10.23 -9.39
C VAL A 132 -7.48 -9.27 -8.53
N VAL A 133 -6.87 -8.59 -7.55
CA VAL A 133 -7.58 -7.65 -6.67
C VAL A 133 -8.22 -6.52 -7.47
N THR A 134 -7.45 -5.88 -8.36
CA THR A 134 -7.94 -4.76 -9.18
C THR A 134 -9.03 -5.19 -10.15
N ALA A 135 -8.90 -6.35 -10.79
CA ALA A 135 -9.95 -6.90 -11.64
C ALA A 135 -11.25 -7.20 -10.86
N GLY A 136 -11.14 -7.65 -9.61
CA GLY A 136 -12.30 -7.90 -8.75
C GLY A 136 -12.99 -6.63 -8.27
N LEU A 137 -12.26 -5.53 -8.09
CA LEU A 137 -12.81 -4.22 -7.71
C LEU A 137 -13.41 -3.45 -8.90
N GLN A 138 -12.89 -3.69 -10.10
CA GLN A 138 -13.31 -3.05 -11.34
C GLN A 138 -13.73 -4.11 -12.37
N PRO A 139 -14.78 -4.91 -12.09
CA PRO A 139 -15.23 -5.92 -13.03
C PRO A 139 -15.63 -5.25 -14.35
N ARG A 140 -15.14 -5.80 -15.47
CA ARG A 140 -15.57 -5.36 -16.80
C ARG A 140 -17.07 -5.66 -16.92
N ALA A 141 -17.85 -4.64 -17.22
CA ALA A 141 -19.27 -4.77 -17.58
C ALA A 141 -19.44 -5.57 -18.88
#